data_AF-A0A255TDE4-F1
#
_entry.id   AF-A0A255TDE4-F1
#
_cell.length_a   1.000
_cell.length_b   1.000
_cell.length_c   1.000
_cell.angle_alpha   90.00
_cell.angle_beta   90.00
_cell.angle_gamma   90.00
#
_symmetry.space_group_name_H-M   'P 1'
#
loop_
_entity.id
_entity.type
_entity.pdbx_description
1 polymer ?
#
loop_
_entity_poly.entity_id
_entity_poly.type
_entity_poly.pdbx_seq_one_letter_code
_entity_poly.pdbx_strand_id
1 'polypeptide(L)'
;MKRTIFFAIMALAAFTFMSCDDYETYGEKKEKERDAIAAYIAENNIKVIDEATFTANGEKTSVENNEYVYLEKSGIYMQIERRGAGEKLEENKQVNILCRFAEYNINDSYYQAGNMNTNTYPDKFTVQRIGSTITASFIQGVMQSYYGNSVPEGWLIPLLYINIGRQTSADEEISKVNLIVPHSKGQAYAQQSVYACHYVITYQRER
;
A
#
# COMPACT_ATOMS: atom_id res chain seq x y z
N MET A 1 -4.40 26.07 62.29
CA MET A 1 -4.75 26.09 60.86
C MET A 1 -3.56 26.05 59.89
N LYS A 2 -2.29 26.20 60.32
CA LYS A 2 -1.12 26.11 59.43
C LYS A 2 -0.56 24.69 59.21
N ARG A 3 -0.84 23.73 60.09
CA ARG A 3 -0.32 22.35 59.99
C ARG A 3 -1.18 21.41 59.13
N THR A 4 -2.49 21.68 58.98
CA THR A 4 -3.40 20.88 58.14
C THR A 4 -3.33 21.25 56.66
N ILE A 5 -2.97 22.49 56.33
CA ILE A 5 -2.74 22.93 54.94
C ILE A 5 -1.49 22.27 54.36
N PHE A 6 -0.48 21.99 55.20
CA PHE A 6 0.77 21.35 54.77
C PHE A 6 0.59 19.88 54.33
N PHE A 7 -0.34 19.16 54.96
CA PHE A 7 -0.66 17.78 54.57
C PHE A 7 -1.53 17.69 53.31
N ALA A 8 -2.39 18.69 53.06
CA ALA A 8 -3.20 18.74 51.84
C ALA A 8 -2.36 19.08 50.59
N ILE A 9 -1.29 19.87 50.73
CA ILE A 9 -0.37 20.21 49.63
C ILE A 9 0.59 19.06 49.32
N MET A 10 0.98 18.27 50.34
CA MET A 10 1.86 17.11 50.15
C MET A 10 1.15 15.91 49.51
N ALA A 11 -0.17 15.76 49.69
CA ALA A 11 -0.97 14.73 49.02
C ALA A 11 -1.25 15.05 47.54
N LEU A 12 -1.19 16.31 47.12
CA LEU A 12 -1.41 16.73 45.73
C LEU A 12 -0.14 16.63 44.86
N ALA A 13 1.05 16.54 45.48
CA ALA A 13 2.34 16.40 44.80
C ALA A 13 2.69 14.94 44.43
N ALA A 14 1.89 13.96 44.85
CA ALA A 14 2.14 12.54 44.59
C ALA A 14 1.48 12.01 43.29
N PHE A 15 0.76 12.85 42.54
CA PHE A 15 0.00 12.43 41.35
C PHE A 15 0.62 12.84 39.99
N THR A 16 1.80 13.47 39.95
CA THR A 16 2.30 14.10 38.71
C THR A 16 3.40 13.34 37.97
N PHE A 17 3.57 12.03 38.18
CA PHE A 17 4.59 11.25 37.43
C PHE A 17 4.10 9.92 36.87
N MET A 18 2.83 9.82 36.44
CA MET A 18 2.50 8.92 35.34
C MET A 18 2.76 9.67 34.03
N SER A 19 4.03 9.86 33.71
CA SER A 19 4.44 10.12 32.33
C SER A 19 4.29 8.80 31.59
N CYS A 20 3.18 8.62 30.87
CA CYS A 20 3.11 7.57 29.84
C CYS A 20 4.09 7.97 28.74
N ASP A 21 5.35 7.57 28.89
CA ASP A 21 6.38 7.77 27.88
C ASP A 21 6.32 6.58 26.91
N ASP A 22 5.25 6.49 26.11
CA ASP A 22 5.14 5.54 24.98
C ASP A 22 5.89 6.11 23.76
N TYR A 23 7.11 6.60 23.97
CA TYR A 23 7.96 7.05 22.88
C TYR A 23 8.56 5.83 22.17
N GLU A 24 7.96 5.45 21.05
CA GLU A 24 8.51 4.42 20.17
C GLU A 24 9.58 4.99 19.23
N THR A 25 10.76 4.38 19.28
CA THR A 25 11.84 4.67 18.34
C THR A 25 11.47 4.25 16.92
N TYR A 26 12.09 4.88 15.92
CA TYR A 26 11.91 4.48 14.52
C TYR A 26 12.28 3.00 14.26
N GLY A 27 13.26 2.47 15.01
CA GLY A 27 13.65 1.06 14.93
C GLY A 27 12.54 0.12 15.40
N GLU A 28 11.94 0.41 16.55
CA GLU A 28 10.83 -0.38 17.11
C GLU A 28 9.60 -0.35 16.19
N LYS A 29 9.28 0.80 15.58
CA LYS A 29 8.17 0.89 14.63
C LYS A 29 8.39 0.00 13.39
N LYS A 30 9.62 -0.03 12.87
CA LYS A 30 9.97 -0.91 11.74
C LYS A 30 9.89 -2.39 12.10
N GLU A 31 10.26 -2.74 13.33
CA GLU A 31 10.10 -4.10 13.84
C GLU A 31 8.62 -4.47 13.92
N LYS A 32 7.79 -3.61 14.52
CA LYS A 32 6.33 -3.81 14.57
C LYS A 32 5.69 -3.94 13.19
N GLU A 33 6.11 -3.13 12.23
CA GLU A 33 5.66 -3.25 10.84
C GLU A 33 6.01 -4.62 10.24
N ARG A 34 7.26 -5.04 10.36
CA ARG A 34 7.71 -6.33 9.83
C ARG A 34 6.94 -7.49 10.46
N ASP A 35 6.73 -7.43 11.77
CA ASP A 35 6.01 -8.45 12.51
C ASP A 35 4.52 -8.46 12.12
N ALA A 36 3.91 -7.28 11.89
CA ALA A 36 2.54 -7.15 11.41
C ALA A 36 2.38 -7.72 9.98
N ILE A 37 3.33 -7.46 9.08
CA ILE A 37 3.33 -8.07 7.74
C ILE A 37 3.42 -9.60 7.84
N ALA A 38 4.32 -10.12 8.68
CA ALA A 38 4.50 -11.55 8.87
C ALA A 38 3.23 -12.22 9.43
N ALA A 39 2.60 -11.58 10.43
CA ALA A 39 1.32 -12.02 10.98
C ALA A 39 0.22 -12.03 9.90
N TYR A 40 0.09 -10.95 9.14
CA TYR A 40 -0.90 -10.85 8.06
C TYR A 40 -0.72 -11.95 7.00
N ILE A 41 0.52 -12.25 6.59
CA ILE A 41 0.83 -13.33 5.65
C ILE A 41 0.38 -14.69 6.21
N ALA A 42 0.68 -14.97 7.47
CA ALA A 42 0.32 -16.22 8.13
C ALA A 42 -1.20 -16.36 8.30
N GLU A 43 -1.86 -15.32 8.82
CA GLU A 43 -3.31 -15.31 9.08
C GLU A 43 -4.13 -15.46 7.81
N ASN A 44 -3.67 -14.88 6.69
CA ASN A 44 -4.33 -14.96 5.40
C ASN A 44 -3.89 -16.16 4.55
N ASN A 45 -3.04 -17.05 5.09
CA ASN A 45 -2.50 -18.22 4.38
C ASN A 45 -1.88 -17.82 3.02
N ILE A 46 -1.11 -16.74 2.99
CA ILE A 46 -0.45 -16.26 1.78
C ILE A 46 0.76 -17.14 1.47
N LYS A 47 0.77 -17.74 0.28
CA LYS A 47 1.91 -18.50 -0.21
C LYS A 47 2.91 -17.55 -0.87
N VAL A 48 4.05 -17.33 -0.23
CA VAL A 48 5.10 -16.47 -0.80
C VAL A 48 6.01 -17.27 -1.74
N ILE A 49 6.26 -16.75 -2.94
CA ILE A 49 7.27 -17.23 -3.89
C ILE A 49 8.35 -16.17 -4.12
N ASP A 50 9.54 -16.60 -4.54
CA ASP A 50 10.64 -15.70 -4.89
C ASP A 50 10.52 -15.17 -6.34
N GLU A 51 11.32 -14.13 -6.66
CA GLU A 51 11.33 -13.52 -7.99
C GLU A 51 11.76 -14.51 -9.08
N ALA A 52 12.67 -15.43 -8.78
CA ALA A 52 13.13 -16.43 -9.73
C ALA A 52 12.01 -17.39 -10.16
N THR A 53 11.22 -17.88 -9.19
CA THR A 53 10.04 -18.72 -9.43
C THR A 53 8.98 -17.95 -10.20
N PHE A 54 8.75 -16.69 -9.81
CA PHE A 54 7.80 -15.81 -10.50
C PHE A 54 8.19 -15.59 -11.97
N THR A 55 9.46 -15.27 -12.26
CA THR A 55 9.96 -15.11 -13.62
C THR A 55 9.90 -16.42 -14.41
N ALA A 56 10.30 -17.54 -13.82
CA ALA A 56 10.26 -18.86 -14.47
C ALA A 56 8.83 -19.27 -14.88
N ASN A 57 7.82 -18.87 -14.12
CA ASN A 57 6.41 -19.09 -14.43
C ASN A 57 5.77 -18.01 -15.34
N GLY A 58 6.59 -17.15 -15.95
CA GLY A 58 6.12 -16.13 -16.89
C GLY A 58 5.46 -14.93 -16.20
N GLU A 59 5.94 -14.56 -15.01
CA GLU A 59 5.45 -13.43 -14.20
C GLU A 59 3.99 -13.61 -13.76
N LYS A 60 3.61 -14.83 -13.39
CA LYS A 60 2.24 -15.18 -12.97
C LYS A 60 2.24 -15.62 -11.51
N THR A 61 1.12 -15.35 -10.84
CA THR A 61 0.80 -15.84 -9.50
C THR A 61 -0.49 -16.66 -9.54
N SER A 62 -0.56 -17.73 -8.75
CA SER A 62 -1.79 -18.51 -8.59
C SER A 62 -2.75 -17.88 -7.56
N VAL A 63 -3.90 -17.40 -8.01
CA VAL A 63 -4.96 -16.87 -7.12
C VAL A 63 -5.57 -17.98 -6.26
N GLU A 64 -5.78 -19.17 -6.83
CA GLU A 64 -6.30 -20.34 -6.13
C GLU A 64 -5.42 -20.75 -4.93
N ASN A 65 -4.10 -20.66 -5.09
CA ASN A 65 -3.14 -20.97 -4.03
C ASN A 65 -2.75 -19.75 -3.18
N ASN A 66 -3.46 -18.62 -3.33
CA ASN A 66 -3.17 -17.35 -2.68
C ASN A 66 -1.69 -16.94 -2.76
N GLU A 67 -1.12 -17.05 -3.96
CA GLU A 67 0.31 -16.90 -4.19
C GLU A 67 0.71 -15.44 -4.40
N TYR A 68 1.78 -14.99 -3.73
CA TYR A 68 2.36 -13.66 -3.85
C TYR A 68 3.86 -13.79 -4.13
N VAL A 69 4.37 -13.03 -5.09
CA VAL A 69 5.82 -12.88 -5.27
C VAL A 69 6.35 -11.84 -4.28
N TYR A 70 7.43 -12.16 -3.58
CA TYR A 70 8.19 -11.19 -2.79
C TYR A 70 9.25 -10.52 -3.66
N LEU A 71 9.17 -9.20 -3.78
CA LEU A 71 10.07 -8.36 -4.58
C LEU A 71 11.13 -7.73 -3.68
N GLU A 72 12.29 -8.38 -3.55
CA GLU A 72 13.29 -8.13 -2.51
C GLU A 72 13.76 -6.67 -2.47
N LYS A 73 13.99 -6.08 -3.64
CA LYS A 73 14.46 -4.68 -3.76
C LYS A 73 13.48 -3.66 -3.17
N SER A 74 12.18 -3.98 -3.18
CA SER A 74 11.12 -3.09 -2.70
C SER A 74 10.53 -3.50 -1.34
N GLY A 75 10.72 -4.75 -0.93
CA GLY A 75 10.05 -5.32 0.24
C GLY A 75 8.55 -5.54 0.05
N ILE A 76 8.06 -5.58 -1.19
CA ILE A 76 6.64 -5.71 -1.52
C ILE A 76 6.29 -7.15 -1.81
N TYR A 77 5.11 -7.58 -1.34
CA TYR A 77 4.50 -8.82 -1.78
C TYR A 77 3.41 -8.49 -2.78
N MET A 78 3.41 -9.13 -3.95
CA MET A 78 2.48 -8.84 -5.03
C MET A 78 1.80 -10.10 -5.53
N GLN A 79 0.48 -10.04 -5.69
CA GLN A 79 -0.30 -11.01 -6.44
C GLN A 79 -0.93 -10.31 -7.65
N ILE A 80 -0.76 -10.90 -8.82
CA ILE A 80 -1.45 -10.50 -10.04
C ILE A 80 -2.71 -11.38 -10.16
N GLU A 81 -3.85 -10.84 -9.74
CA GLU A 81 -5.14 -11.53 -9.87
C GLU A 81 -5.60 -11.56 -11.33
N ARG A 82 -5.45 -10.43 -12.02
CA ARG A 82 -5.72 -10.32 -13.46
C ARG A 82 -4.62 -9.50 -14.12
N ARG A 83 -4.01 -10.07 -15.16
CA ARG A 83 -2.96 -9.39 -15.94
C ARG A 83 -3.48 -8.16 -16.68
N GLY A 84 -4.75 -8.15 -17.08
CA GLY A 84 -5.37 -7.04 -17.79
C GLY A 84 -5.30 -7.13 -19.31
N ALA A 85 -6.19 -6.40 -19.97
CA ALA A 85 -6.28 -6.28 -21.43
C ALA A 85 -5.17 -5.38 -22.03
N GLY A 86 -4.98 -5.49 -23.34
CA GLY A 86 -4.02 -4.69 -24.10
C GLY A 86 -2.56 -4.94 -23.72
N GLU A 87 -1.75 -3.89 -23.72
CA GLU A 87 -0.29 -3.97 -23.58
C GLU A 87 0.21 -3.40 -22.24
N LYS A 88 1.45 -3.76 -21.89
CA LYS A 88 2.20 -3.15 -20.77
C LYS A 88 2.41 -1.64 -21.00
N LEU A 89 2.75 -0.91 -19.94
CA LEU A 89 3.10 0.51 -19.99
C LEU A 89 4.31 0.74 -20.94
N GLU A 90 4.14 1.58 -21.96
CA GLU A 90 5.20 1.89 -22.91
C GLU A 90 6.33 2.68 -22.26
N GLU A 91 7.55 2.47 -22.75
CA GLU A 91 8.71 3.25 -22.35
C GLU A 91 8.74 4.61 -23.07
N ASN A 92 9.28 5.63 -22.40
CA ASN A 92 9.49 6.99 -22.92
C ASN A 92 8.22 7.71 -23.38
N LYS A 93 7.05 7.29 -22.88
CA LYS A 93 5.77 7.88 -23.17
C LYS A 93 5.05 8.24 -21.88
N GLN A 94 4.59 9.49 -21.80
CA GLN A 94 3.75 9.93 -20.71
C GLN A 94 2.29 9.62 -21.02
N VAL A 95 1.61 8.98 -20.07
CA VAL A 95 0.24 8.50 -20.24
C VAL A 95 -0.53 8.69 -18.94
N ASN A 96 -1.85 8.71 -19.00
CA ASN A 96 -2.69 8.74 -17.81
C ASN A 96 -3.26 7.34 -17.54
N ILE A 97 -3.26 6.96 -16.26
CA ILE A 97 -3.86 5.73 -15.77
C ILE A 97 -4.99 6.09 -14.82
N LEU A 98 -6.11 5.39 -14.99
CA LEU A 98 -7.23 5.33 -14.07
C LEU A 98 -7.05 4.11 -13.17
N CYS A 99 -7.24 4.29 -11.86
CA CYS A 99 -7.25 3.19 -10.92
C CYS A 99 -8.41 3.30 -9.92
N ARG A 100 -8.83 2.16 -9.39
CA ARG A 100 -9.64 2.08 -8.17
C ARG A 100 -8.94 1.20 -7.17
N PHE A 101 -9.15 1.49 -5.89
CA PHE A 101 -8.46 0.78 -4.83
C PHE A 101 -9.30 0.57 -3.57
N ALA A 102 -8.86 -0.39 -2.76
CA ALA A 102 -9.20 -0.52 -1.35
C ALA A 102 -7.89 -0.60 -0.56
N GLU A 103 -7.77 0.21 0.49
CA GLU A 103 -6.60 0.26 1.38
C GLU A 103 -6.97 -0.26 2.76
N TYR A 104 -6.18 -1.24 3.23
CA TYR A 104 -6.29 -1.83 4.55
C TYR A 104 -4.99 -1.59 5.32
N ASN A 105 -5.07 -0.91 6.47
CA ASN A 105 -3.97 -0.78 7.41
C ASN A 105 -3.71 -2.15 8.04
N ILE A 106 -2.54 -2.73 7.81
CA ILE A 106 -2.20 -4.04 8.37
C ILE A 106 -1.92 -3.92 9.86
N ASN A 107 -1.16 -2.90 10.27
CA ASN A 107 -0.77 -2.70 11.66
C ASN A 107 -1.98 -2.49 12.59
N ASP A 108 -2.96 -1.70 12.14
CA ASP A 108 -4.14 -1.36 12.95
C ASP A 108 -5.39 -2.18 12.57
N SER A 109 -5.28 -3.05 11.57
CA SER A 109 -6.32 -3.98 11.13
C SER A 109 -7.66 -3.34 10.68
N TYR A 110 -7.62 -2.23 9.92
CA TYR A 110 -8.85 -1.58 9.42
C TYR A 110 -8.73 -1.03 7.99
N TYR A 111 -9.86 -0.92 7.28
CA TYR A 111 -9.95 -0.27 5.97
C TYR A 111 -9.97 1.26 6.10
N GLN A 112 -8.99 1.94 5.51
CA GLN A 112 -8.78 3.38 5.73
C GLN A 112 -9.39 4.24 4.62
N ALA A 113 -9.10 3.88 3.37
CA ALA A 113 -9.51 4.63 2.19
C ALA A 113 -9.79 3.67 1.02
N GLY A 114 -10.57 4.14 0.05
CA GLY A 114 -10.83 3.38 -1.16
C GLY A 114 -12.03 3.89 -1.94
N ASN A 115 -12.12 3.44 -3.19
CA ASN A 115 -13.19 3.77 -4.13
C ASN A 115 -13.58 2.57 -5.02
N MET A 116 -13.25 1.33 -4.65
CA MET A 116 -13.58 0.14 -5.45
C MET A 116 -15.07 -0.01 -5.74
N ASN A 117 -15.94 0.33 -4.79
CA ASN A 117 -17.40 0.12 -4.89
C ASN A 117 -18.21 1.43 -4.85
N THR A 118 -17.62 2.55 -5.25
CA THR A 118 -18.24 3.88 -5.16
C THR A 118 -18.53 4.47 -6.53
N ASN A 119 -19.56 5.31 -6.60
CA ASN A 119 -19.87 6.12 -7.79
C ASN A 119 -18.95 7.34 -7.95
N THR A 120 -17.93 7.50 -7.09
CA THR A 120 -16.94 8.56 -7.24
C THR A 120 -16.09 8.31 -8.48
N TYR A 121 -15.46 9.37 -9.01
CA TYR A 121 -14.49 9.23 -10.09
C TYR A 121 -13.35 8.28 -9.65
N PRO A 122 -12.81 7.48 -10.58
CA PRO A 122 -11.59 6.73 -10.31
C PRO A 122 -10.45 7.71 -9.97
N ASP A 123 -9.47 7.20 -9.24
CA ASP A 123 -8.20 7.88 -9.09
C ASP A 123 -7.52 7.93 -10.46
N LYS A 124 -6.84 9.03 -10.73
CA LYS A 124 -6.14 9.25 -12.00
C LYS A 124 -4.77 9.81 -11.71
N PHE A 125 -3.76 9.21 -12.31
CA PHE A 125 -2.39 9.71 -12.26
C PHE A 125 -1.76 9.71 -13.63
N THR A 126 -0.91 10.70 -13.86
CA THR A 126 0.01 10.71 -15.00
C THR A 126 1.23 9.89 -14.63
N VAL A 127 1.67 9.03 -15.54
CA VAL A 127 2.83 8.16 -15.35
C VAL A 127 3.75 8.20 -16.56
N GLN A 128 5.05 8.09 -16.31
CA GLN A 128 6.05 7.89 -17.33
C GLN A 128 7.06 6.83 -16.87
N ARG A 129 7.42 5.95 -17.80
CA ARG A 129 8.48 4.96 -17.61
C ARG A 129 9.72 5.35 -18.42
N ILE A 130 10.89 5.32 -17.79
CA ILE A 130 12.21 5.47 -18.43
C ILE A 130 13.08 4.32 -17.93
N GLY A 131 13.40 3.36 -18.80
CA GLY A 131 14.05 2.10 -18.41
C GLY A 131 13.24 1.32 -17.37
N SER A 132 13.85 1.08 -16.21
CA SER A 132 13.20 0.45 -15.04
C SER A 132 12.56 1.44 -14.08
N THR A 133 12.70 2.75 -14.31
CA THR A 133 12.19 3.79 -13.42
C THR A 133 10.81 4.22 -13.87
N ILE A 134 9.86 4.25 -12.95
CA ILE A 134 8.51 4.75 -13.17
C ILE A 134 8.28 5.93 -12.24
N THR A 135 7.87 7.07 -12.78
CA THR A 135 7.46 8.24 -12.01
C THR A 135 5.99 8.55 -12.29
N ALA A 136 5.28 9.00 -11.26
CA ALA A 136 3.88 9.35 -11.40
C ALA A 136 3.43 10.42 -10.40
N SER A 137 2.36 11.13 -10.77
CA SER A 137 1.66 12.07 -9.90
C SER A 137 0.16 11.94 -10.12
N PHE A 138 -0.60 11.92 -9.03
CA PHE A 138 -2.05 12.02 -9.10
C PHE A 138 -2.48 13.38 -9.68
N ILE A 139 -3.55 13.32 -10.47
CA ILE A 139 -4.29 14.47 -11.00
C ILE A 139 -5.59 14.65 -10.20
N GLN A 140 -6.23 13.54 -9.82
CA GLN A 140 -7.47 13.48 -9.07
C GLN A 140 -7.59 12.13 -8.36
N GLY A 141 -8.41 12.05 -7.32
CA GLY A 141 -8.78 10.78 -6.71
C GLY A 141 -8.88 10.83 -5.20
N VAL A 142 -9.32 9.72 -4.61
CA VAL A 142 -9.41 9.57 -3.16
C VAL A 142 -8.01 9.58 -2.55
N MET A 143 -7.04 8.88 -3.15
CA MET A 143 -5.66 8.82 -2.66
C MET A 143 -5.04 10.22 -2.62
N GLN A 144 -5.23 11.00 -3.69
CA GLN A 144 -4.77 12.40 -3.75
C GLN A 144 -5.39 13.28 -2.66
N SER A 145 -6.70 13.15 -2.47
CA SER A 145 -7.44 14.00 -1.51
C SER A 145 -7.02 13.76 -0.06
N TYR A 146 -6.65 12.52 0.28
CA TYR A 146 -6.23 12.14 1.63
C TYR A 146 -4.73 12.34 1.87
N TYR A 147 -3.89 11.94 0.91
CA TYR A 147 -2.45 11.77 1.14
C TYR A 147 -1.55 12.67 0.26
N GLY A 148 -2.14 13.42 -0.69
CA GLY A 148 -1.43 14.34 -1.58
C GLY A 148 -1.08 13.75 -2.95
N ASN A 149 -0.38 14.54 -3.77
CA ASN A 149 -0.22 14.25 -5.20
C ASN A 149 0.74 13.08 -5.52
N SER A 150 1.58 12.64 -4.59
CA SER A 150 2.56 11.58 -4.87
C SER A 150 1.87 10.22 -4.95
N VAL A 151 2.12 9.47 -6.02
CA VAL A 151 1.67 8.07 -6.11
C VAL A 151 2.61 7.19 -5.28
N PRO A 152 2.10 6.31 -4.40
CA PRO A 152 2.96 5.36 -3.67
C PRO A 152 3.83 4.56 -4.63
N GLU A 153 5.14 4.45 -4.37
CA GLU A 153 6.04 3.67 -5.21
C GLU A 153 5.58 2.22 -5.36
N GLY A 154 4.99 1.66 -4.30
CA GLY A 154 4.43 0.31 -4.33
C GLY A 154 3.30 0.12 -5.34
N TRP A 155 2.56 1.17 -5.67
CA TRP A 155 1.51 1.12 -6.69
C TRP A 155 2.06 1.16 -8.12
N LEU A 156 3.30 1.58 -8.31
CA LEU A 156 3.92 1.71 -9.63
C LEU A 156 4.62 0.43 -10.07
N ILE A 157 5.11 -0.37 -9.13
CA ILE A 157 5.82 -1.62 -9.38
C ILE A 157 5.01 -2.62 -10.23
N PRO A 158 3.70 -2.84 -10.00
CA PRO A 158 2.90 -3.74 -10.82
C PRO A 158 2.88 -3.39 -12.31
N LEU A 159 3.05 -2.11 -12.66
CA LEU A 159 3.01 -1.62 -14.05
C LEU A 159 4.14 -2.19 -14.94
N LEU A 160 5.15 -2.83 -14.34
CA LEU A 160 6.19 -3.57 -15.05
C LEU A 160 5.72 -4.95 -15.53
N TYR A 161 4.67 -5.50 -14.92
CA TYR A 161 4.24 -6.89 -15.08
C TYR A 161 2.83 -7.02 -15.66
N ILE A 162 1.95 -6.05 -15.41
CA ILE A 162 0.56 -6.04 -15.88
C ILE A 162 0.38 -5.23 -17.16
N ASN A 163 -0.71 -5.52 -17.85
CA ASN A 163 -1.19 -4.73 -18.97
C ASN A 163 -2.15 -3.64 -18.48
N ILE A 164 -2.08 -2.48 -19.11
CA ILE A 164 -2.88 -1.31 -18.73
C ILE A 164 -3.93 -0.96 -19.78
N GLY A 165 -4.16 -1.82 -20.77
CA GLY A 165 -5.14 -1.58 -21.81
C GLY A 165 -6.57 -1.43 -21.28
N ARG A 166 -7.44 -0.92 -22.14
CA ARG A 166 -8.87 -0.87 -21.88
C ARG A 166 -9.49 -2.17 -22.34
N GLN A 167 -10.52 -2.60 -21.62
CA GLN A 167 -11.44 -3.63 -22.11
C GLN A 167 -12.10 -3.14 -23.40
N THR A 168 -11.97 -3.93 -24.47
CA THR A 168 -12.57 -3.70 -25.79
C THR A 168 -13.59 -4.77 -26.16
N SER A 169 -13.62 -5.89 -25.45
CA SER A 169 -14.58 -6.98 -25.60
C SER A 169 -15.10 -7.49 -24.25
N ALA A 170 -16.18 -8.27 -24.26
CA ALA A 170 -16.78 -8.81 -23.03
C ALA A 170 -15.87 -9.83 -22.30
N ASP A 171 -14.97 -10.49 -23.04
CA ASP A 171 -14.06 -11.53 -22.51
C ASP A 171 -12.77 -10.96 -21.92
N GLU A 172 -12.55 -9.65 -22.06
CA GLU A 172 -11.39 -8.94 -21.51
C GLU A 172 -11.71 -8.36 -20.13
N GLU A 173 -10.69 -8.26 -19.28
CA GLU A 173 -10.80 -7.60 -17.99
C GLU A 173 -9.66 -6.58 -17.83
N ILE A 174 -9.91 -5.52 -17.08
CA ILE A 174 -8.83 -4.61 -16.65
C ILE A 174 -7.94 -5.32 -15.63
N SER A 175 -6.69 -4.87 -15.52
CA SER A 175 -5.76 -5.48 -14.56
C SER A 175 -6.25 -5.29 -13.13
N LYS A 176 -5.95 -6.27 -12.29
CA LYS A 176 -6.20 -6.22 -10.85
C LYS A 176 -5.08 -6.93 -10.11
N VAL A 177 -4.58 -6.28 -9.07
CA VAL A 177 -3.49 -6.78 -8.23
C VAL A 177 -3.83 -6.61 -6.76
N ASN A 178 -3.21 -7.46 -5.95
CA ASN A 178 -3.19 -7.35 -4.49
C ASN A 178 -1.74 -7.11 -4.05
N LEU A 179 -1.52 -6.15 -3.16
CA LEU A 179 -0.18 -5.71 -2.74
C LEU A 179 -0.10 -5.63 -1.23
N ILE A 180 0.98 -6.14 -0.64
CA ILE A 180 1.41 -5.78 0.71
C ILE A 180 2.58 -4.83 0.56
N VAL A 181 2.38 -3.59 1.01
CA VAL A 181 3.32 -2.48 0.78
C VAL A 181 3.83 -1.97 2.13
N PRO A 182 5.14 -2.02 2.41
CA PRO A 182 5.71 -1.44 3.62
C PRO A 182 5.68 0.09 3.54
N HIS A 183 5.76 0.77 4.67
CA HIS A 183 5.72 2.22 4.82
C HIS A 183 6.66 2.93 3.85
N SER A 184 7.88 2.42 3.69
CA SER A 184 8.92 2.99 2.83
C SER A 184 8.56 3.06 1.34
N LYS A 185 7.48 2.37 0.93
CA LYS A 185 6.91 2.37 -0.44
C LYS A 185 5.43 2.77 -0.47
N GLY A 186 4.86 3.14 0.68
CA GLY A 186 3.46 3.50 0.86
C GLY A 186 3.17 4.99 0.64
N GLN A 187 1.94 5.40 0.96
CA GLN A 187 1.54 6.81 0.94
C GLN A 187 2.17 7.60 2.10
N ALA A 188 1.98 8.92 2.09
CA ALA A 188 2.69 9.86 2.97
C ALA A 188 2.51 9.60 4.48
N TYR A 189 1.32 9.19 4.92
CA TYR A 189 1.02 8.88 6.32
C TYR A 189 1.60 7.52 6.72
N ALA A 190 1.57 6.52 5.83
CA ALA A 190 2.25 5.25 6.05
C ALA A 190 3.73 5.49 6.32
N GLN A 191 4.40 6.28 5.47
CA GLN A 191 5.80 6.66 5.63
C GLN A 191 6.09 7.35 6.97
N GLN A 192 5.23 8.28 7.40
CA GLN A 192 5.41 9.06 8.63
C GLN A 192 5.17 8.22 9.89
N SER A 193 4.15 7.37 9.88
CA SER A 193 3.74 6.59 11.05
C SER A 193 4.33 5.18 11.08
N VAL A 194 5.00 4.76 10.00
CA VAL A 194 5.67 3.45 9.86
C VAL A 194 4.68 2.29 10.02
N TYR A 195 3.73 2.21 9.08
CA TYR A 195 2.83 1.07 8.96
C TYR A 195 2.77 0.55 7.53
N ALA A 196 2.45 -0.74 7.41
CA ALA A 196 2.21 -1.40 6.15
C ALA A 196 0.73 -1.38 5.77
N CYS A 197 0.47 -1.37 4.47
CA CYS A 197 -0.87 -1.47 3.93
C CYS A 197 -1.01 -2.66 3.00
N HIS A 198 -2.17 -3.31 3.06
CA HIS A 198 -2.64 -4.17 1.98
C HIS A 198 -3.51 -3.34 1.03
N TYR A 199 -3.27 -3.47 -0.26
CA TYR A 199 -4.06 -2.82 -1.30
C TYR A 199 -4.65 -3.83 -2.26
N VAL A 200 -5.91 -3.64 -2.63
CA VAL A 200 -6.49 -4.19 -3.86
C VAL A 200 -6.57 -3.05 -4.85
N ILE A 201 -5.98 -3.18 -6.05
CA ILE A 201 -5.94 -2.09 -7.03
C ILE A 201 -6.29 -2.61 -8.42
N THR A 202 -7.10 -1.85 -9.16
CA THR A 202 -7.29 -2.04 -10.60
C THR A 202 -6.57 -0.95 -11.38
N TYR A 203 -6.06 -1.27 -12.59
CA TYR A 203 -5.46 -0.27 -13.48
C TYR A 203 -6.02 -0.37 -14.88
N GLN A 204 -6.27 0.80 -15.47
CA GLN A 204 -6.74 0.97 -16.84
C GLN A 204 -6.21 2.28 -17.42
N ARG A 205 -5.80 2.27 -18.68
CA ARG A 205 -5.34 3.46 -19.39
C ARG A 205 -6.49 4.41 -19.71
N GLU A 206 -6.26 5.70 -19.49
CA GLU A 206 -7.17 6.75 -19.92
C GLU A 206 -7.27 6.82 -21.46
N ARG A 207 -8.39 7.33 -21.95
CA ARG A 207 -8.70 7.44 -23.38
C ARG A 207 -7.77 8.40 -24.10
#